data_AF-A0A6G1IQR3-F1
#
_entry.id   AF-A0A6G1IQR3-F1
#
_cell.length_a   1.000
_cell.length_b   1.000
_cell.length_c   1.000
_cell.angle_alpha   90.00
_cell.angle_beta   90.00
_cell.angle_gamma   90.00
#
_symmetry.space_group_name_H-M   'P 1'
#
loop_
_entity.id
_entity.type
_entity.pdbx_description
1 polymer ?
#
loop_
_entity_poly.entity_id
_entity_poly.type
_entity_poly.pdbx_seq_one_letter_code
_entity_poly.pdbx_strand_id
1 'polypeptide(L)'
;VPKLDASGSNFWKWDAAITLYAQIHDASEVLTGEKTRPSNPSYTGIIDEPGALDVSTLDPHNGEHRQLMAERKAFDDDRQSINEHIIKSAEKQERIKHWGRLDAALNMTFLTSIPREVYEAIQGLHTAAEQYKEITRRYREGLHEAYTAWADFSKLRCADCTNTLKFTDKFRASLNKLKDMKLQLPDKGVLY
;
A
#
# COMPACT_ATOMS: atom_id res chain seq x y z
N VAL A 1 14.81 -7.33 -5.06
CA VAL A 1 14.86 -5.92 -5.51
C VAL A 1 16.27 -5.38 -5.29
N PRO A 2 16.91 -4.69 -6.25
CA PRO A 2 18.25 -4.11 -6.06
C PRO A 2 18.23 -3.02 -4.98
N LYS A 3 19.38 -2.69 -4.39
CA LYS A 3 19.46 -1.54 -3.49
C LYS A 3 19.34 -0.24 -4.27
N LEU A 4 18.46 0.65 -3.84
CA LEU A 4 18.32 2.02 -4.32
C LEU A 4 19.50 2.84 -3.83
N ASP A 5 20.15 3.53 -4.75
CA ASP A 5 21.22 4.46 -4.45
C ASP A 5 20.63 5.70 -3.75
N ALA A 6 21.33 6.24 -2.75
CA ALA A 6 20.99 7.51 -2.13
C ALA A 6 20.91 8.64 -3.19
N SER A 7 21.72 8.55 -4.24
CA SER A 7 21.67 9.50 -5.36
C SER A 7 20.46 9.32 -6.29
N GLY A 8 19.71 8.22 -6.18
CA GLY A 8 18.60 7.92 -7.09
C GLY A 8 19.02 7.55 -8.51
N SER A 9 20.32 7.40 -8.78
CA SER A 9 20.87 7.07 -10.10
C SER A 9 20.25 5.82 -10.73
N ASN A 10 19.85 4.85 -9.90
CA ASN A 10 19.22 3.61 -10.29
C ASN A 10 17.73 3.53 -9.94
N PHE A 11 17.07 4.66 -9.65
CA PHE A 11 15.66 4.71 -9.25
C PHE A 11 14.74 3.95 -10.21
N TRP A 12 14.86 4.17 -11.52
CA TRP A 12 14.04 3.47 -12.53
C TRP A 12 14.19 1.94 -12.49
N LYS A 13 15.39 1.44 -12.17
CA LYS A 13 15.65 0.00 -12.03
C LYS A 13 15.04 -0.53 -10.74
N TRP A 14 15.10 0.26 -9.67
CA TRP A 14 14.45 -0.07 -8.41
C TRP A 14 12.91 -0.09 -8.55
N ASP A 15 12.34 0.95 -9.17
CA ASP A 15 10.90 1.13 -9.44
C ASP A 15 10.32 -0.04 -10.26
N ALA A 16 11.02 -0.42 -11.33
CA ALA A 16 10.66 -1.60 -12.13
C ALA A 16 10.77 -2.90 -11.33
N ALA A 17 11.82 -3.07 -10.53
CA ALA A 17 12.04 -4.29 -9.77
C ALA A 17 11.05 -4.46 -8.60
N ILE A 18 10.64 -3.39 -7.94
CA ILE A 18 9.62 -3.46 -6.89
C ILE A 18 8.24 -3.74 -7.49
N THR A 19 7.93 -3.15 -8.65
CA THR A 19 6.69 -3.43 -9.38
C THR A 19 6.61 -4.91 -9.78
N LEU A 20 7.70 -5.46 -10.34
CA LEU A 20 7.79 -6.88 -10.69
C LEU A 20 7.70 -7.78 -9.46
N TYR A 21 8.34 -7.40 -8.35
CA TYR A 21 8.23 -8.13 -7.09
C TYR A 21 6.77 -8.17 -6.61
N ALA A 22 6.06 -7.04 -6.64
CA ALA A 22 4.66 -6.99 -6.28
C ALA A 22 3.79 -7.85 -7.20
N GLN A 23 4.07 -7.91 -8.50
CA GLN A 23 3.37 -8.79 -9.43
C GLN A 23 3.58 -10.28 -9.12
N ILE A 24 4.82 -10.69 -8.85
CA ILE A 24 5.14 -12.09 -8.50
C ILE A 24 4.44 -12.54 -7.21
N HIS A 25 4.19 -11.60 -6.30
CA HIS A 25 3.56 -11.86 -5.01
C HIS A 25 2.08 -11.48 -4.96
N ASP A 26 1.43 -11.20 -6.10
CA ASP A 26 0.03 -10.74 -6.18
C ASP A 26 -0.29 -9.54 -5.26
N ALA A 27 0.71 -8.68 -5.03
CA ALA A 27 0.67 -7.51 -4.17
C ALA A 27 0.56 -6.20 -4.96
N SER A 28 0.38 -6.23 -6.28
CA SER A 28 0.37 -5.03 -7.13
C SER A 28 -0.68 -4.01 -6.70
N GLU A 29 -1.92 -4.44 -6.44
CA GLU A 29 -2.99 -3.54 -5.99
C GLU A 29 -2.76 -3.01 -4.57
N VAL A 30 -2.00 -3.75 -3.74
CA VAL A 30 -1.59 -3.29 -2.40
C VAL A 30 -0.46 -2.25 -2.52
N LEU A 31 0.47 -2.44 -3.46
CA LEU A 31 1.55 -1.49 -3.75
C LEU A 31 1.03 -0.18 -4.33
N THR A 32 0.05 -0.22 -5.23
CA THR A 32 -0.54 0.98 -5.84
C THR A 32 -1.58 1.66 -4.94
N GLY A 33 -2.06 0.96 -3.91
CA GLY A 33 -3.10 1.43 -3.00
C GLY A 33 -4.53 1.27 -3.55
N GLU A 34 -4.70 0.62 -4.71
CA GLU A 34 -6.02 0.26 -5.24
C GLU A 34 -6.79 -0.68 -4.29
N LYS A 35 -6.06 -1.60 -3.65
CA LYS A 35 -6.61 -2.52 -2.65
C LYS A 35 -6.31 -2.00 -1.24
N THR A 36 -7.27 -1.28 -0.68
CA THR A 36 -7.18 -0.73 0.68
C THR A 36 -7.29 -1.81 1.76
N ARG A 37 -6.79 -1.50 2.95
CA ARG A 37 -6.87 -2.39 4.11
C ARG A 37 -8.34 -2.66 4.48
N PRO A 38 -8.78 -3.93 4.56
CA PRO A 38 -10.15 -4.24 4.96
C PRO A 38 -10.40 -3.93 6.45
N SER A 39 -11.64 -3.59 6.81
CA SER A 39 -12.06 -3.30 8.18
C SER A 39 -12.08 -4.53 9.09
N ASN A 40 -11.72 -4.37 10.37
CA ASN A 40 -11.66 -5.47 11.35
C ASN A 40 -13.02 -6.19 11.53
N PRO A 41 -13.05 -7.53 11.62
CA PRO A 41 -14.26 -8.30 11.87
C PRO A 41 -14.61 -8.39 13.36
N SER A 42 -15.87 -8.74 13.65
CA SER A 42 -16.37 -9.10 14.98
C SER A 42 -16.81 -10.57 14.98
N TYR A 43 -16.51 -11.31 16.05
CA TYR A 43 -16.59 -12.79 16.11
C TYR A 43 -17.48 -13.35 17.22
N THR A 44 -18.22 -12.50 17.93
CA THR A 44 -18.97 -12.91 19.12
C THR A 44 -20.29 -13.60 18.73
N GLY A 45 -20.50 -14.86 19.16
CA GLY A 45 -21.85 -15.48 19.21
C GLY A 45 -22.21 -16.55 18.16
N ILE A 46 -21.28 -17.40 17.70
CA ILE A 46 -21.64 -18.57 16.86
C ILE A 46 -22.55 -19.51 17.66
N ILE A 47 -23.66 -19.94 17.04
CA ILE A 47 -24.63 -20.85 17.63
C ILE A 47 -24.41 -22.26 17.07
N ASP A 48 -24.16 -23.23 17.95
CA ASP A 48 -23.93 -24.64 17.58
C ASP A 48 -25.13 -25.27 16.88
N GLU A 49 -24.90 -26.37 16.16
CA GLU A 49 -26.01 -27.14 15.59
C GLU A 49 -26.87 -27.75 16.69
N PRO A 50 -28.19 -27.50 16.71
CA PRO A 50 -29.10 -28.20 17.61
C PRO A 50 -29.17 -29.67 17.24
N GLY A 51 -29.36 -30.55 18.24
CA GLY A 51 -29.62 -31.96 18.01
C GLY A 51 -30.80 -32.20 17.05
N ALA A 52 -30.77 -33.33 16.33
CA ALA A 52 -31.81 -33.70 15.38
C ALA A 52 -33.18 -33.75 16.09
N LEU A 53 -34.19 -33.12 15.50
CA LEU A 53 -35.57 -33.24 15.98
C LEU A 53 -36.07 -34.64 15.61
N ASP A 54 -36.54 -35.40 16.60
CA ASP A 54 -37.19 -36.69 16.35
C ASP A 54 -38.57 -36.44 15.73
N VAL A 55 -38.67 -36.65 14.42
CA VAL A 55 -39.89 -36.45 13.63
C VAL A 55 -40.79 -37.69 13.60
N SER A 56 -40.34 -38.82 14.15
CA SER A 56 -41.06 -40.10 14.05
C SER A 56 -42.34 -40.15 14.90
N THR A 57 -42.46 -39.25 15.87
CA THR A 57 -43.58 -39.15 16.81
C THR A 57 -44.46 -37.92 16.58
N LEU A 58 -44.14 -37.09 15.59
CA LEU A 58 -44.87 -35.85 15.30
C LEU A 58 -46.14 -36.11 14.48
N ASP A 59 -47.20 -35.41 14.85
CA ASP A 59 -48.51 -35.47 14.21
C ASP A 59 -48.84 -34.07 13.68
N PRO A 60 -48.93 -33.87 12.35
CA PRO A 60 -49.20 -32.56 11.75
C PRO A 60 -50.62 -32.03 12.04
N HIS A 61 -51.53 -32.87 12.54
CA HIS A 61 -52.87 -32.46 12.93
C HIS A 61 -52.97 -32.03 14.40
N ASN A 62 -51.99 -32.40 15.23
CA ASN A 62 -51.87 -31.95 16.61
C ASN A 62 -51.33 -30.50 16.67
N GLY A 63 -52.07 -29.63 17.37
CA GLY A 63 -51.71 -28.22 17.55
C GLY A 63 -50.35 -27.99 18.23
N GLU A 64 -50.02 -28.80 19.23
CA GLU A 64 -48.76 -28.69 19.98
C GLU A 64 -47.56 -29.08 19.12
N HIS A 65 -47.70 -30.15 18.33
CA HIS A 65 -46.66 -30.62 17.41
C HIS A 65 -46.43 -29.60 16.27
N ARG A 66 -47.49 -28.96 15.77
CA ARG A 66 -47.35 -27.86 14.80
C ARG A 66 -46.60 -26.66 15.38
N GLN A 67 -46.88 -26.30 16.62
CA GLN A 67 -46.19 -25.21 17.29
C GLN A 67 -44.71 -25.53 17.51
N LEU A 68 -44.39 -26.73 17.97
CA LEU A 68 -43.01 -27.21 18.13
C LEU A 68 -42.22 -27.15 16.81
N MET A 69 -42.83 -27.57 15.70
CA MET A 69 -42.21 -27.49 14.37
C MET A 69 -41.99 -26.04 13.92
N ALA A 70 -42.94 -25.13 14.22
CA ALA A 70 -42.82 -23.71 13.89
C ALA A 70 -41.72 -23.03 14.72
N GLU A 71 -41.61 -23.33 16.01
CA GLU A 71 -40.57 -22.83 16.89
C GLU A 71 -39.18 -23.36 16.48
N ARG A 72 -39.09 -24.64 16.13
CA ARG A 72 -37.84 -25.21 15.61
C ARG A 72 -37.41 -24.54 14.30
N LYS A 73 -38.36 -24.32 13.39
CA LYS A 73 -38.08 -23.62 12.13
C LYS A 73 -37.60 -22.18 12.38
N ALA A 74 -38.25 -21.44 13.27
CA ALA A 74 -37.85 -20.08 13.62
C ALA A 74 -36.43 -20.05 14.21
N PHE A 75 -36.10 -20.99 15.10
CA PHE A 75 -34.76 -21.13 15.66
C PHE A 75 -33.71 -21.46 14.58
N ASP A 76 -34.00 -22.39 13.68
CA ASP A 76 -33.07 -22.77 12.61
C ASP A 76 -32.83 -21.61 11.62
N ASP A 77 -33.90 -20.87 11.27
CA ASP A 77 -33.83 -19.67 10.42
C ASP A 77 -33.00 -18.54 11.10
N ASP A 78 -33.21 -18.29 12.39
CA ASP A 78 -32.45 -17.29 13.18
C ASP A 78 -30.97 -17.69 13.33
N ARG A 79 -30.71 -18.96 13.65
CA ARG A 79 -29.35 -19.52 13.75
C ARG A 79 -28.61 -19.36 12.42
N GLN A 80 -29.25 -19.71 11.31
CA GLN A 80 -28.64 -19.57 9.99
C GLN A 80 -28.25 -18.12 9.72
N SER A 81 -29.18 -17.18 9.94
CA SER A 81 -28.94 -15.74 9.76
C SER A 81 -27.74 -15.24 10.59
N ILE A 82 -27.69 -15.58 11.88
CA ILE A 82 -26.61 -15.17 12.78
C ILE A 82 -25.26 -15.79 12.38
N ASN A 83 -25.24 -17.09 12.10
CA ASN A 83 -24.01 -17.78 11.72
C ASN A 83 -23.48 -17.33 10.35
N GLU A 84 -24.35 -17.07 9.37
CA GLU A 84 -23.95 -16.52 8.07
C GLU A 84 -23.21 -15.17 8.23
N HIS A 85 -23.70 -14.30 9.12
CA HIS A 85 -23.06 -13.02 9.41
C HIS A 85 -21.66 -13.22 10.04
N ILE A 86 -21.52 -14.19 10.96
CA ILE A 86 -20.24 -14.48 11.61
C ILE A 86 -19.26 -15.16 10.64
N ILE A 87 -19.71 -16.09 9.80
CA ILE A 87 -18.89 -16.73 8.76
C ILE A 87 -18.39 -15.69 7.75
N LYS A 88 -19.25 -14.77 7.29
CA LYS A 88 -18.83 -13.64 6.43
C LYS A 88 -17.80 -12.75 7.13
N SER A 89 -17.93 -12.56 8.44
CA SER A 89 -16.93 -11.85 9.25
C SER A 89 -15.62 -12.64 9.33
N ALA A 90 -15.66 -13.97 9.32
CA ALA A 90 -14.49 -14.82 9.32
C ALA A 90 -13.70 -14.77 8.01
N GLU A 91 -14.39 -14.83 6.87
CA GLU A 91 -13.77 -14.62 5.56
C GLU A 91 -13.14 -13.22 5.46
N LYS A 92 -13.72 -12.20 6.09
CA LYS A 92 -13.12 -10.86 6.18
C LYS A 92 -11.83 -10.90 7.01
N GLN A 93 -11.76 -11.69 8.08
CA GLN A 93 -10.51 -11.84 8.83
C GLN A 93 -9.39 -12.43 7.99
N GLU A 94 -9.68 -13.47 7.21
CA GLU A 94 -8.67 -14.09 6.35
C GLU A 94 -8.20 -13.12 5.26
N ARG A 95 -9.13 -12.32 4.70
CA ARG A 95 -8.79 -11.20 3.80
C ARG A 95 -7.88 -10.17 4.45
N ILE A 96 -8.09 -9.80 5.72
CA ILE A 96 -7.20 -8.87 6.45
C ILE A 96 -5.83 -9.49 6.70
N LYS A 97 -5.78 -10.76 7.14
CA LYS A 97 -4.51 -11.47 7.35
C LYS A 97 -3.73 -11.61 6.05
N HIS A 98 -4.42 -11.89 4.96
CA HIS A 98 -3.81 -11.98 3.63
C HIS A 98 -3.30 -10.61 3.17
N TRP A 99 -4.13 -9.56 3.23
CA TRP A 99 -3.71 -8.19 2.91
C TRP A 99 -2.49 -7.75 3.75
N GLY A 100 -2.53 -7.99 5.06
CA GLY A 100 -1.43 -7.63 5.97
C GLY A 100 -0.14 -8.39 5.68
N ARG A 101 -0.21 -9.64 5.20
CA ARG A 101 0.96 -10.40 4.72
C ARG A 101 1.59 -9.75 3.49
N LEU A 102 0.78 -9.30 2.53
CA LEU A 102 1.25 -8.63 1.32
C LEU A 102 1.90 -7.28 1.65
N ASP A 103 1.23 -6.45 2.46
CA ASP A 103 1.72 -5.15 2.89
C ASP A 103 3.05 -5.29 3.67
N ALA A 104 3.15 -6.24 4.60
CA ALA A 104 4.38 -6.52 5.32
C ALA A 104 5.52 -6.99 4.40
N ALA A 105 5.23 -7.84 3.40
CA ALA A 105 6.24 -8.29 2.44
C ALA A 105 6.81 -7.12 1.61
N LEU A 106 5.97 -6.16 1.23
CA LEU A 106 6.41 -4.93 0.56
C LEU A 106 7.26 -4.08 1.50
N ASN A 107 6.80 -3.84 2.73
CA ASN A 107 7.54 -3.05 3.73
C ASN A 107 8.93 -3.66 4.05
N MET A 108 9.03 -4.98 4.16
CA MET A 108 10.33 -5.65 4.32
C MET A 108 11.23 -5.49 3.10
N THR A 109 10.65 -5.46 1.90
CA THR A 109 11.38 -5.20 0.68
C THR A 109 11.89 -3.76 0.63
N PHE A 110 11.09 -2.79 1.08
CA PHE A 110 11.52 -1.39 1.23
C PHE A 110 12.68 -1.28 2.22
N LEU A 111 12.53 -1.84 3.43
CA LEU A 111 13.57 -1.81 4.46
C LEU A 111 14.92 -2.35 3.97
N THR A 112 14.91 -3.39 3.13
CA THR A 112 16.14 -4.05 2.65
C THR A 112 16.73 -3.42 1.39
N SER A 113 15.93 -2.68 0.64
CA SER A 113 16.32 -2.12 -0.67
C SER A 113 16.49 -0.62 -0.67
N ILE A 114 16.01 0.12 0.33
CA ILE A 114 16.06 1.59 0.36
C ILE A 114 17.19 2.05 1.31
N PRO A 115 17.85 3.19 1.03
CA PRO A 115 18.78 3.82 1.97
C PRO A 115 18.10 4.11 3.31
N ARG A 116 18.87 3.97 4.39
CA ARG A 116 18.35 4.11 5.76
C ARG A 116 17.68 5.46 5.98
N GLU A 117 18.28 6.52 5.47
CA GLU A 117 17.84 7.91 5.63
C GLU A 117 16.46 8.12 4.97
N VAL A 118 16.25 7.49 3.82
CA VAL A 118 14.96 7.53 3.12
C VAL A 118 13.93 6.69 3.86
N TYR A 119 14.31 5.50 4.34
CA TYR A 119 13.43 4.63 5.10
C TYR A 119 12.95 5.31 6.39
N GLU A 120 13.84 5.96 7.13
CA GLU A 120 13.52 6.67 8.39
C GLU A 120 12.46 7.76 8.19
N ALA A 121 12.37 8.32 6.99
CA ALA A 121 11.45 9.38 6.63
C ALA A 121 10.12 8.88 6.01
N ILE A 122 9.97 7.58 5.76
CA ILE A 122 8.72 6.96 5.28
C ILE A 122 8.15 5.93 6.27
N GLN A 123 8.93 5.45 7.23
CA GLN A 123 8.50 4.42 8.20
C GLN A 123 7.29 4.82 9.05
N GLY A 124 6.98 6.12 9.15
CA GLY A 124 5.79 6.62 9.85
C GLY A 124 4.49 6.49 9.05
N LEU A 125 4.58 6.15 7.76
CA LEU A 125 3.42 5.95 6.90
C LEU A 125 2.80 4.57 7.15
N HIS A 126 1.47 4.51 7.08
CA HIS A 126 0.69 3.38 7.59
C HIS A 126 0.61 2.20 6.64
N THR A 127 0.85 2.41 5.35
CA THR A 127 0.75 1.37 4.33
C THR A 127 1.95 1.39 3.38
N ALA A 128 2.24 0.24 2.78
CA ALA A 128 3.25 0.12 1.75
C ALA A 128 2.97 1.03 0.54
N ALA A 129 1.69 1.26 0.22
CA ALA A 129 1.27 2.17 -0.85
C ALA A 129 1.68 3.61 -0.60
N GLU A 130 1.45 4.11 0.61
CA GLU A 130 1.86 5.47 1.02
C GLU A 130 3.39 5.61 0.97
N GLN A 131 4.10 4.60 1.49
CA GLN A 131 5.56 4.55 1.44
C GLN A 131 6.07 4.59 -0.01
N TYR A 132 5.52 3.73 -0.87
CA TYR A 132 5.89 3.66 -2.29
C TYR A 132 5.63 4.97 -3.03
N LYS A 133 4.47 5.60 -2.78
CA LYS A 133 4.13 6.89 -3.37
C LYS A 133 5.12 7.97 -2.96
N GLU A 134 5.51 8.02 -1.69
CA GLU A 134 6.45 9.02 -1.18
C GLU A 134 7.88 8.79 -1.71
N ILE A 135 8.34 7.54 -1.75
CA ILE A 135 9.63 7.19 -2.39
C ILE A 135 9.63 7.66 -3.84
N THR A 136 8.60 7.28 -4.59
CA THR A 136 8.46 7.61 -6.00
C THR A 136 8.45 9.12 -6.23
N ARG A 137 7.71 9.86 -5.40
CA ARG A 137 7.63 11.32 -5.44
C ARG A 137 9.02 11.95 -5.26
N ARG A 138 9.73 11.60 -4.18
CA ARG A 138 11.05 12.18 -3.86
C ARG A 138 12.07 11.98 -4.97
N TYR A 139 12.15 10.76 -5.51
CA TYR A 139 13.15 10.46 -6.53
C TYR A 139 12.77 11.01 -7.90
N ARG A 140 11.48 11.06 -8.27
CA ARG A 140 11.05 11.69 -9.52
C ARG A 140 11.20 13.22 -9.50
N GLU A 141 10.91 13.87 -8.36
CA GLU A 141 11.14 15.31 -8.19
C GLU A 141 12.63 15.65 -8.30
N GLY A 142 13.50 14.93 -7.57
CA GLY A 142 14.96 15.13 -7.67
C GLY A 142 15.53 14.90 -9.08
N LEU A 143 15.01 13.88 -9.79
CA LEU A 143 15.34 13.64 -11.20
C LEU A 143 14.90 14.81 -12.10
N HIS A 144 13.70 15.36 -11.88
CA HIS A 144 13.18 16.49 -12.66
C HIS A 144 14.03 17.76 -12.48
N GLU A 145 14.47 18.05 -11.26
CA GLU A 145 15.36 19.18 -10.99
C GLU A 145 16.71 19.02 -11.70
N ALA A 146 17.32 17.83 -11.63
CA ALA A 146 18.56 17.53 -12.33
C ALA A 146 18.43 17.67 -13.85
N TYR A 147 17.35 17.15 -14.45
CA TYR A 147 17.06 17.33 -15.88
C TYR A 147 16.89 18.81 -16.25
N THR A 148 16.21 19.58 -15.41
CA THR A 148 16.01 21.02 -15.63
C THR A 148 17.34 21.78 -15.58
N ALA A 149 18.21 21.46 -14.62
CA ALA A 149 19.53 22.07 -14.52
C ALA A 149 20.41 21.74 -15.74
N TRP A 150 20.38 20.50 -16.24
CA TRP A 150 21.08 20.12 -17.47
C TRP A 150 20.51 20.77 -18.73
N ALA A 151 19.18 20.91 -18.81
CA ALA A 151 18.53 21.62 -19.91
C ALA A 151 18.91 23.10 -19.92
N ASP A 152 18.89 23.76 -18.76
CA ASP A 152 19.27 25.17 -18.64
C ASP A 152 20.76 25.40 -18.92
N PHE A 153 21.62 24.47 -18.51
CA PHE A 153 23.03 24.46 -18.91
C PHE A 153 23.19 24.38 -20.43
N SER A 154 22.45 23.48 -21.08
CA SER A 154 22.52 23.30 -22.55
C SER A 154 22.00 24.52 -23.29
N LYS A 155 20.90 25.14 -22.83
CA LYS A 155 20.38 26.41 -23.36
C LYS A 155 21.42 27.53 -23.23
N LEU A 156 22.14 27.60 -22.11
CA LEU A 156 23.16 28.61 -21.89
C LEU A 156 24.30 28.53 -22.92
N ARG A 157 24.71 27.32 -23.31
CA ARG A 157 25.74 27.11 -24.34
C ARG A 157 25.32 27.60 -25.72
N CYS A 158 24.02 27.63 -25.99
CA CYS A 158 23.43 28.08 -27.25
C CYS A 158 22.89 29.52 -27.18
N ALA A 159 23.01 30.19 -26.04
CA ALA A 159 22.47 31.54 -25.85
C ALA A 159 23.46 32.59 -26.35
N ASP A 160 22.98 33.53 -27.18
CA ASP A 160 23.73 34.72 -27.55
C ASP A 160 23.96 35.60 -26.32
N CYS A 161 25.12 35.42 -25.69
CA CYS A 161 25.52 36.21 -24.54
C CYS A 161 26.26 37.46 -25.04
N THR A 162 25.70 38.63 -24.74
CA THR A 162 26.26 39.94 -25.14
C THR A 162 27.68 40.22 -24.62
N ASN A 163 28.12 39.53 -23.56
CA ASN A 163 29.53 39.52 -23.16
C ASN A 163 29.91 38.22 -22.42
N THR A 164 31.21 37.92 -22.40
CA THR A 164 31.79 36.73 -21.76
C THR A 164 31.56 36.71 -20.24
N LEU A 165 31.47 37.86 -19.58
CA LEU A 165 31.26 37.95 -18.13
C LEU A 165 29.88 37.40 -17.73
N LYS A 166 28.81 37.84 -18.41
CA LYS A 166 27.44 37.35 -18.20
C LYS A 166 27.29 35.86 -18.50
N PHE A 167 28.01 35.36 -19.51
CA PHE A 167 28.07 33.92 -19.77
C PHE A 167 28.72 33.19 -18.59
N THR A 168 29.87 33.67 -18.13
CA THR A 168 30.64 33.03 -17.04
C THR A 168 29.87 33.05 -15.71
N ASP A 169 29.18 34.14 -15.39
CA ASP A 169 28.36 34.26 -14.19
C ASP A 169 27.17 33.30 -14.21
N LYS A 170 26.45 33.24 -15.34
CA LYS A 170 25.34 32.28 -15.50
C LYS A 170 25.83 30.83 -15.52
N PHE A 171 26.98 30.57 -16.14
CA PHE A 171 27.61 29.25 -16.18
C PHE A 171 28.02 28.80 -14.78
N ARG A 172 28.64 29.68 -13.99
CA ARG A 172 29.00 29.43 -12.60
C ARG A 172 27.76 29.24 -11.71
N ALA A 173 26.69 30.00 -11.91
CA ALA A 173 25.44 29.82 -11.20
C ALA A 173 24.78 28.46 -11.51
N SER A 174 24.75 28.04 -12.77
CA SER A 174 24.24 26.72 -13.16
C SER A 174 25.11 25.56 -12.66
N LEU A 175 26.45 25.71 -12.70
CA LEU A 175 27.36 24.73 -12.12
C LEU A 175 27.26 24.67 -10.60
N ASN A 176 27.07 25.79 -9.92
CA ASN A 176 26.82 25.80 -8.48
C ASN A 176 25.51 25.09 -8.15
N LYS A 177 24.43 25.31 -8.91
CA LYS A 177 23.20 24.52 -8.77
C LYS A 177 23.46 23.02 -8.95
N LEU A 178 24.25 22.61 -9.94
CA LEU A 178 24.61 21.20 -10.17
C LEU A 178 25.56 20.63 -9.09
N LYS A 179 26.42 21.46 -8.51
CA LYS A 179 27.37 21.08 -7.45
C LYS A 179 26.70 21.01 -6.08
N ASP A 180 25.71 21.87 -5.87
CA ASP A 180 24.80 21.88 -4.72
C ASP A 180 23.75 20.78 -4.84
N MET A 181 23.44 20.31 -6.07
CA MET A 181 22.82 19.00 -6.37
C MET A 181 23.79 17.84 -6.06
N LYS A 182 24.40 17.83 -4.86
CA LYS A 182 24.31 16.58 -4.11
C LYS A 182 22.82 16.36 -3.96
N LEU A 183 22.27 15.19 -4.29
CA LEU A 183 20.91 14.87 -3.87
C LEU A 183 20.90 14.85 -2.34
N GLN A 184 20.88 16.03 -1.73
CA GLN A 184 20.53 16.22 -0.35
C GLN A 184 19.03 16.00 -0.37
N LEU A 185 18.67 14.74 -0.13
CA LEU A 185 17.38 14.40 0.41
C LEU A 185 17.06 15.49 1.45
N PRO A 186 15.90 16.15 1.37
CA PRO A 186 15.58 17.23 2.29
C PRO A 186 15.81 16.74 3.72
N ASP A 187 16.60 17.49 4.49
CA ASP A 187 16.87 17.21 5.90
C ASP A 187 15.53 17.18 6.63
N LYS A 188 15.01 15.97 6.82
CA LYS A 188 13.73 15.67 7.48
C LYS A 188 12.54 16.39 6.83
N GLY A 189 11.84 15.69 5.95
CA GLY A 189 10.52 16.10 5.48
C GLY A 189 9.58 16.35 6.66
N VAL A 190 9.22 17.60 6.88
CA VAL A 190 8.02 17.97 7.62
C VAL A 190 6.85 17.55 6.72
N LEU A 191 6.16 16.48 7.11
CA LEU A 191 4.86 16.13 6.56
C LEU A 191 3.88 17.25 6.97
N TYR A 192 3.33 17.97 5.98
CA TYR A 192 2.12 18.76 6.17
C TYR A 192 0.90 17.86 6.03
#